data_AF-A0A955Z9W9-F1
#
_entry.id   AF-A0A955Z9W9-F1
#
_cell.length_a   1.000
_cell.length_b   1.000
_cell.length_c   1.000
_cell.angle_alpha   90.00
_cell.angle_beta   90.00
_cell.angle_gamma   90.00
#
_symmetry.space_group_name_H-M   'P 1'
#
loop_
_entity.id
_entity.type
_entity.pdbx_description
1 polymer ?
#
loop_
_entity_poly.entity_id
_entity_poly.type
_entity_poly.pdbx_seq_one_letter_code
_entity_poly.pdbx_strand_id
1 'polypeptide(L)'
;GLRPGEKLYEELITAEEAPRTLDLERLLMVTPATTSSDVSRPLLEDHAEAPRVTKEWNSAKDTLMTRAEIATYLAEHKILEPFTTPGALT
;
A
#
# COMPACT_ATOMS: atom_id res chain seq x y z
N GLY A 1 21.91 11.86 8.53
CA GLY A 1 21.22 11.41 9.75
C GLY A 1 19.73 11.48 9.54
N LEU A 2 18.94 10.84 10.41
CA LEU A 2 17.47 10.88 10.36
C LEU A 2 16.99 12.35 10.42
N ARG A 3 16.16 12.75 9.48
CA ARG A 3 15.55 14.08 9.48
C ARG A 3 14.36 14.09 10.43
N PRO A 4 14.06 15.23 11.09
CA PRO A 4 12.88 15.34 11.96
C PRO A 4 11.61 14.92 11.22
N GLY A 5 10.84 14.00 11.81
CA GLY A 5 9.59 13.49 11.25
C GLY A 5 9.73 12.25 10.35
N GLU A 6 10.95 11.79 10.03
CA GLU A 6 11.13 10.52 9.32
C GLU A 6 10.84 9.33 10.22
N LYS A 7 10.02 8.39 9.73
CA LYS A 7 9.80 7.09 10.34
C LYS A 7 10.81 6.07 9.80
N LEU A 8 11.06 5.02 10.58
CA LEU A 8 11.94 3.91 10.16
C LEU A 8 11.26 2.95 9.19
N TYR A 9 9.93 2.93 9.18
CA TYR A 9 9.09 2.15 8.30
C TYR A 9 7.75 2.88 8.14
N GLU A 10 7.01 2.50 7.12
CA GLU A 10 5.66 3.00 6.89
C GLU A 10 4.66 1.86 7.02
N GLU A 11 3.41 2.24 7.28
CA GLU A 11 2.28 1.34 7.48
C GLU A 11 1.25 1.61 6.40
N LEU A 12 0.81 0.55 5.72
CA LEU A 12 -0.28 0.62 4.74
C LEU A 12 -1.63 0.33 5.41
N ILE A 13 -1.66 -0.61 6.36
CA ILE A 13 -2.85 -0.99 7.15
C ILE A 13 -2.44 -1.13 8.61
N THR A 14 -3.13 -0.41 9.49
CA THR A 14 -2.93 -0.52 10.94
C THR A 14 -3.60 -1.78 11.51
N ALA A 15 -3.22 -2.17 12.73
CA ALA A 15 -3.86 -3.28 13.44
C ALA A 15 -5.36 -3.07 13.70
N GLU A 16 -5.82 -1.81 13.81
CA GLU A 16 -7.25 -1.47 13.96
C GLU A 16 -8.02 -1.63 12.64
N GLU A 17 -7.39 -1.27 11.52
CA GLU A 17 -8.01 -1.35 10.19
C GLU A 17 -8.05 -2.77 9.65
N ALA A 18 -7.06 -3.62 9.97
CA ALA A 18 -6.95 -4.99 9.49
C ALA A 18 -8.28 -5.79 9.53
N PRO A 19 -9.00 -5.91 10.67
CA PRO A 19 -10.23 -6.72 10.74
C PRO A 19 -11.36 -6.21 9.84
N ARG A 20 -11.34 -4.93 9.44
CA ARG A 20 -12.35 -4.30 8.58
C ARG A 20 -11.84 -4.05 7.14
N THR A 21 -10.70 -4.63 6.79
CA THR A 21 -10.09 -4.49 5.46
C THR A 21 -10.24 -5.77 4.65
N LEU A 22 -10.71 -5.64 3.41
CA LEU A 22 -10.75 -6.72 2.42
C LEU A 22 -9.48 -6.68 1.55
N ASP A 23 -8.93 -7.85 1.27
CA ASP A 23 -7.83 -8.03 0.32
C ASP A 23 -8.41 -8.45 -1.04
N LEU A 24 -8.32 -7.55 -2.01
CA LEU A 24 -8.80 -7.73 -3.39
C LEU A 24 -7.63 -8.03 -4.33
N GLU A 25 -6.60 -8.73 -3.84
CA GLU A 25 -5.36 -9.12 -4.52
C GLU A 25 -4.43 -7.96 -4.87
N ARG A 26 -4.95 -6.93 -5.55
CA ARG A 26 -4.20 -5.73 -5.97
C ARG A 26 -4.62 -4.47 -5.25
N LEU A 27 -5.64 -4.56 -4.39
CA LEU A 27 -6.20 -3.44 -3.66
C LEU A 27 -6.58 -3.88 -2.25
N LEU A 28 -6.38 -2.99 -1.29
CA LEU A 28 -6.90 -3.15 0.07
C LEU A 28 -8.09 -2.21 0.24
N MET A 29 -9.25 -2.75 0.57
CA MET A 29 -10.46 -1.97 0.79
C MET A 29 -10.78 -1.88 2.27
N VAL A 30 -10.44 -0.75 2.88
CA VAL A 30 -10.77 -0.46 4.28
C VAL A 30 -12.23 -0.01 4.37
N THR A 31 -13.07 -0.83 5.01
CA THR A 31 -14.48 -0.47 5.23
C THR A 31 -14.63 0.52 6.40
N PRO A 32 -15.63 1.42 6.39
CA PRO A 32 -15.84 2.37 7.50
C PRO A 32 -15.90 1.71 8.88
N ALA A 33 -15.35 2.36 9.90
CA ALA A 33 -15.38 1.86 11.28
C ALA A 33 -16.79 1.93 11.91
N THR A 34 -17.70 2.73 11.34
CA THR A 34 -19.04 2.94 11.88
C THR A 34 -19.99 1.80 11.49
N THR A 35 -20.68 1.26 12.49
CA THR A 35 -21.62 0.12 12.41
C THR A 35 -22.95 0.43 11.72
N SER A 36 -23.10 1.51 10.95
CA SER A 36 -24.28 1.67 10.09
C SER A 36 -24.17 0.67 8.95
N SER A 37 -24.65 -0.55 9.23
CA SER A 37 -24.62 -1.72 8.35
C SER A 37 -25.11 -1.41 6.94
N ASP A 38 -25.91 -0.38 6.77
CA ASP A 38 -26.55 -0.03 5.51
C ASP A 38 -25.56 0.44 4.44
N VAL A 39 -24.47 1.10 4.84
CA VAL A 39 -23.50 1.66 3.88
C VAL A 39 -22.48 0.60 3.44
N SER A 40 -22.01 -0.23 4.37
CA SER A 40 -20.96 -1.22 4.09
C SER A 40 -21.51 -2.56 3.60
N ARG A 41 -22.78 -2.88 3.86
CA ARG A 41 -23.36 -4.17 3.50
C ARG A 41 -23.36 -4.43 2.00
N PRO A 42 -23.79 -3.52 1.10
CA PRO A 42 -23.71 -3.76 -0.34
C PRO A 42 -22.27 -4.02 -0.79
N LEU A 43 -21.30 -3.25 -0.28
CA LEU A 43 -19.87 -3.43 -0.58
C LEU A 43 -19.33 -4.78 -0.10
N LEU A 44 -19.75 -5.22 1.09
CA LEU A 44 -19.36 -6.53 1.65
C LEU A 44 -20.03 -7.69 0.90
N GLU A 45 -21.25 -7.50 0.39
CA GLU A 45 -21.95 -8.49 -0.43
C GLU A 45 -21.30 -8.63 -1.80
N ASP A 46 -20.96 -7.52 -2.46
CA ASP A 46 -20.27 -7.49 -3.76
C ASP A 46 -18.88 -8.14 -3.70
N HIS A 47 -18.27 -8.15 -2.51
CA HIS A 47 -16.94 -8.70 -2.25
C HIS A 47 -16.96 -9.81 -1.18
N ALA A 48 -18.04 -10.58 -1.07
CA ALA A 48 -18.23 -11.55 0.00
C ALA A 48 -17.16 -12.66 0.04
N GLU A 49 -16.59 -12.99 -1.12
CA GLU A 49 -15.51 -14.00 -1.27
C GLU A 49 -14.12 -13.44 -0.99
N ALA A 50 -13.98 -12.11 -0.83
CA ALA A 50 -12.67 -11.50 -0.60
C ALA A 50 -12.16 -11.83 0.81
N PRO A 51 -10.91 -12.31 0.96
CA PRO A 51 -10.34 -12.57 2.27
C PRO A 51 -10.18 -11.29 3.07
N ARG A 52 -10.28 -11.41 4.40
CA ARG A 52 -9.97 -10.31 5.32
C ARG A 52 -8.47 -10.24 5.56
N VAL A 53 -7.96 -9.02 5.69
CA VAL A 53 -6.59 -8.80 6.15
C VAL A 53 -6.48 -9.23 7.62
N THR A 54 -5.50 -10.07 7.94
CA THR A 54 -5.33 -10.65 9.29
C THR A 54 -4.16 -10.08 10.07
N LYS A 55 -3.35 -9.23 9.45
CA LYS A 55 -2.17 -8.60 10.05
C LYS A 55 -2.05 -7.15 9.61
N GLU A 56 -1.36 -6.34 10.41
CA GLU A 56 -0.85 -5.05 9.97
C GLU A 56 0.05 -5.22 8.73
N TRP A 57 0.05 -4.23 7.84
CA TRP A 57 0.94 -4.20 6.68
C TRP A 57 1.96 -3.09 6.88
N ASN A 58 3.20 -3.50 7.10
CA ASN A 58 4.32 -2.64 7.48
C ASN A 58 5.52 -2.97 6.59
N SER A 59 6.14 -1.93 6.02
CA SER A 59 7.25 -2.10 5.06
C SER A 59 8.48 -2.81 5.62
N ALA A 60 8.69 -2.83 6.94
CA ALA A 60 9.77 -3.57 7.59
C ALA A 60 9.52 -5.08 7.72
N LYS A 61 8.26 -5.53 7.59
CA LYS A 61 7.85 -6.94 7.76
C LYS A 61 7.42 -7.59 6.45
N ASP A 62 7.51 -6.86 5.34
CA ASP A 62 7.06 -7.31 4.04
C ASP A 62 8.23 -7.83 3.19
N THR A 63 7.89 -8.41 2.04
CA THR A 63 8.86 -8.88 1.06
C THR A 63 9.52 -7.68 0.38
N LEU A 64 10.80 -7.48 0.66
CA LEU A 64 11.58 -6.40 0.07
C LEU A 64 12.07 -6.79 -1.32
N MET A 65 12.04 -5.82 -2.23
CA MET A 65 12.72 -5.95 -3.51
C MET A 65 14.24 -6.03 -3.30
N THR A 66 14.88 -6.92 -4.06
CA THR A 66 16.33 -6.97 -4.20
C THR A 66 16.84 -5.74 -4.97
N ARG A 67 18.14 -5.49 -4.87
CA ARG A 67 18.78 -4.41 -5.65
C ARG A 67 18.57 -4.55 -7.16
N ALA A 68 18.55 -5.79 -7.66
CA ALA A 68 18.33 -6.05 -9.09
C ALA A 68 16.89 -5.71 -9.50
N GLU A 69 15.90 -6.13 -8.71
CA GLU A 69 14.49 -5.81 -8.95
C GLU A 69 14.23 -4.30 -8.90
N ILE A 70 14.85 -3.58 -7.96
CA ILE A 70 14.75 -2.11 -7.88
C ILE A 70 15.33 -1.47 -9.15
N ALA A 71 16.50 -1.91 -9.60
CA ALA A 71 17.13 -1.37 -10.81
C ALA A 71 16.26 -1.62 -12.06
N THR A 72 15.71 -2.82 -12.20
CA THR A 72 14.77 -3.16 -13.28
C THR A 72 13.54 -2.27 -13.25
N TYR A 73 12.88 -2.15 -12.09
CA TYR A 73 11.70 -1.30 -11.93
C TYR A 73 11.97 0.16 -12.31
N LEU A 74 13.07 0.73 -11.83
CA LEU A 74 13.44 2.12 -12.15
C LEU A 74 13.67 2.34 -13.65
N ALA A 75 14.26 1.36 -14.34
CA ALA A 75 14.51 1.41 -15.78
C ALA A 75 13.23 1.24 -16.61
N GLU A 76 12.41 0.22 -16.31
CA GLU A 76 11.16 -0.09 -17.01
C GLU A 76 10.16 1.07 -16.93
N HIS A 77 10.07 1.70 -15.76
CA HIS A 77 9.15 2.80 -15.52
C HIS A 77 9.75 4.19 -15.77
N LYS A 78 11.00 4.26 -16.26
CA LYS A 78 11.66 5.52 -16.65
C LYS A 78 11.70 6.58 -15.53
N ILE A 79 11.71 6.14 -14.28
CA ILE A 79 11.57 7.01 -13.09
C ILE A 79 12.71 8.03 -12.98
N LEU A 80 13.90 7.64 -13.45
CA LEU A 80 15.10 8.47 -13.34
C LEU A 80 15.32 9.40 -14.53
N GLU A 81 14.63 9.20 -15.66
CA GLU A 81 14.85 9.98 -16.89
C GLU A 81 14.79 11.51 -16.69
N PRO A 82 13.86 12.06 -15.88
CA PRO A 82 13.79 13.50 -15.63
C PRO A 82 15.01 14.04 -14.84
N PHE A 83 15.71 13.19 -14.11
CA PHE A 83 16.83 13.58 -13.25
C PHE A 83 18.20 13.31 -13.86
N THR A 84 18.27 12.46 -14.89
CA THR A 84 19.52 12.09 -15.57
C THR A 84 19.74 12.82 -16.89
N THR A 85 18.70 13.47 -17.43
CA THR A 85 18.76 14.21 -18.69
C THR A 85 18.83 15.72 -18.43
N PRO A 86 19.90 16.42 -18.85
CA PRO A 86 19.97 17.86 -18.73
C PRO A 86 18.77 18.54 -19.43
N GLY A 87 18.01 19.37 -18.70
CA GLY A 87 16.87 20.12 -19.25
C GLY A 87 15.53 19.37 -19.32
N ALA A 88 15.41 18.18 -18.73
CA ALA A 88 14.14 17.42 -18.79
C ALA A 88 13.04 17.92 -17.84
N LEU A 89 13.38 18.78 -16.87
CA LEU A 89 12.44 19.37 -15.91
C LEU A 89 12.18 20.86 -16.14
N THR A 90 12.68 21.42 -17.25
CA THR A 90 12.47 22.82 -17.66
C THR A 90 11.39 22.95 -18.71
#